data_AF-A0A444RC52-F1
#
_entry.id   AF-A0A444RC52-F1
#
_cell.length_a   1.000
_cell.length_b   1.000
_cell.length_c   1.000
_cell.angle_alpha   90.00
_cell.angle_beta   90.00
_cell.angle_gamma   90.00
#
_symmetry.space_group_name_H-M   'P 1'
#
loop_
_entity.id
_entity.type
_entity.pdbx_description
1 polymer ?
#
loop_
_entity_poly.entity_id
_entity_poly.type
_entity_poly.pdbx_seq_one_letter_code
_entity_poly.pdbx_strand_id
1 'polypeptide(L)'
;MKTFSDRWRQLDWDDIHLRINGKTAADVERALNASQLTRDDMMALLSPAASGYLEPLAQRAQRLTRQRFGNVVSFYVPLYLSNLCANDCTYCGFSMSNRIKRKTLDEADIARESAAIREMGFEHLLLVTGEHQAKVGMDYFRRHLPALREQFSSLQMEVQPLAEAEYAELKQLGLDGVMVYQETYHEATYAHHHLKGKKQDFFWRLETPDRLGRAGIDKIGLGALIGLSDSWRVDCYMVVEHLLWLQQHYWQSRYSVSFPRLRPCT
;
A
#
# COMPACT_ATOMS: atom_id res chain seq x y z
N MET A 1 -18.54 -3.22 14.68
CA MET A 1 -17.59 -2.53 13.78
C MET A 1 -17.63 -3.28 12.47
N LYS A 2 -17.91 -2.59 11.35
CA LYS A 2 -18.14 -3.20 10.03
C LYS A 2 -16.96 -3.02 9.09
N THR A 3 -16.20 -1.93 9.24
CA THR A 3 -15.01 -1.61 8.42
C THR A 3 -13.89 -1.08 9.32
N PHE A 4 -12.67 -1.00 8.81
CA PHE A 4 -11.55 -0.41 9.53
C PHE A 4 -11.82 1.06 9.91
N SER A 5 -12.65 1.78 9.16
CA SER A 5 -13.02 3.15 9.51
C SER A 5 -13.70 3.25 10.89
N ASP A 6 -14.47 2.24 11.30
CA ASP A 6 -15.03 2.20 12.66
C ASP A 6 -13.94 2.04 13.72
N ARG A 7 -12.87 1.30 13.41
CA ARG A 7 -11.69 1.14 14.29
C ARG A 7 -10.88 2.41 14.32
N TRP A 8 -10.61 3.00 13.17
CA TRP A 8 -9.84 4.23 13.02
C TRP A 8 -10.48 5.38 13.82
N ARG A 9 -11.80 5.52 13.83
CA ARG A 9 -12.51 6.52 14.65
C ARG A 9 -12.32 6.36 16.16
N GLN A 10 -11.87 5.21 16.63
CA GLN A 10 -11.55 4.96 18.05
C GLN A 10 -10.07 5.21 18.37
N LEU A 11 -9.24 5.45 17.35
CA LEU A 11 -7.82 5.69 17.48
C LEU A 11 -7.59 7.20 17.42
N ASP A 12 -7.08 7.76 18.52
CA ASP A 12 -6.76 9.17 18.60
C ASP A 12 -5.32 9.40 18.13
N TRP A 13 -5.15 10.21 17.09
CA TRP A 13 -3.86 10.48 16.48
C TRP A 13 -2.89 11.13 17.48
N ASP A 14 -3.37 12.11 18.26
CA ASP A 14 -2.55 12.89 19.19
C ASP A 14 -2.19 12.07 20.44
N ASP A 15 -3.10 11.24 20.96
CA ASP A 15 -2.79 10.27 22.03
C ASP A 15 -1.70 9.30 21.58
N ILE A 16 -1.86 8.69 20.39
CA ILE A 16 -0.86 7.76 19.85
C ILE A 16 0.48 8.48 19.67
N HIS A 17 0.45 9.71 19.14
CA HIS A 17 1.65 10.53 19.00
C HIS A 17 2.36 10.75 20.34
N LEU A 18 1.64 11.21 21.36
CA LEU A 18 2.18 11.46 22.69
C LEU A 18 2.71 10.18 23.34
N ARG A 19 1.96 9.07 23.21
CA ARG A 19 2.35 7.78 23.78
C ARG A 19 3.60 7.21 23.13
N ILE A 20 3.75 7.32 21.82
CA ILE A 20 4.98 6.90 21.11
C ILE A 20 6.16 7.75 21.57
N ASN A 21 6.00 9.09 21.60
CA ASN A 21 7.10 9.99 21.98
C ASN A 21 7.46 9.91 23.46
N GLY A 22 6.53 9.48 24.32
CA GLY A 22 6.74 9.28 25.75
C GLY A 22 7.42 7.95 26.14
N LYS A 23 7.70 7.06 25.18
CA LYS A 23 8.35 5.77 25.48
C LYS A 23 9.81 5.96 25.88
N THR A 24 10.25 5.10 26.79
CA THR A 24 11.59 5.12 27.36
C THR A 24 12.47 4.01 26.79
N ALA A 25 13.78 4.11 27.02
CA ALA A 25 14.72 3.03 26.70
C ALA A 25 14.32 1.69 27.35
N ALA A 26 13.83 1.72 28.60
CA ALA A 26 13.36 0.53 29.31
C ALA A 26 12.13 -0.11 28.66
N ASP A 27 11.25 0.68 28.03
CA ASP A 27 10.13 0.15 27.24
C ASP A 27 10.62 -0.52 25.96
N VAL A 28 11.62 0.07 25.29
CA VAL A 28 12.24 -0.51 24.09
C VAL A 28 12.92 -1.83 24.40
N GLU A 29 13.70 -1.88 25.49
CA GLU A 29 14.40 -3.11 25.92
C GLU A 29 13.41 -4.22 26.27
N ARG A 30 12.29 -3.89 26.92
CA ARG A 30 11.22 -4.85 27.20
C ARG A 30 10.60 -5.38 25.92
N ALA A 31 10.23 -4.49 24.99
CA ALA A 31 9.66 -4.85 23.69
C ALA A 31 10.64 -5.72 22.87
N LEU A 32 11.94 -5.40 22.88
CA LEU A 32 12.99 -6.16 22.19
C LEU A 32 13.16 -7.59 22.70
N ASN A 33 12.87 -7.84 23.97
CA ASN A 33 12.97 -9.15 24.59
C ASN A 33 11.63 -9.91 24.66
N ALA A 34 10.51 -9.26 24.31
CA ALA A 34 9.19 -9.90 24.30
C ALA A 34 9.10 -11.00 23.24
N SER A 35 8.57 -12.17 23.62
CA SER A 35 8.33 -13.30 22.70
C SER A 35 7.21 -12.99 21.70
N GLN A 36 6.19 -12.26 22.14
CA GLN A 36 5.08 -11.78 21.33
C GLN A 36 4.92 -10.28 21.55
N LEU A 37 4.94 -9.51 20.46
CA LEU A 37 4.81 -8.04 20.51
C LEU A 37 3.34 -7.64 20.65
N THR A 38 3.10 -6.69 21.54
CA THR A 38 1.80 -6.01 21.69
C THR A 38 1.78 -4.69 20.90
N ARG A 39 0.61 -4.06 20.86
CA ARG A 39 0.46 -2.69 20.33
C ARG A 39 1.31 -1.67 21.09
N ASP A 40 1.41 -1.81 22.41
CA ASP A 40 2.21 -0.89 23.23
C ASP A 40 3.71 -1.10 23.01
N ASP A 41 4.15 -2.34 22.81
CA ASP A 41 5.53 -2.66 22.40
C ASP A 41 5.85 -2.02 21.04
N MET A 42 4.92 -2.07 20.09
CA MET A 42 5.11 -1.42 18.80
C MET A 42 5.32 0.10 18.94
N MET A 43 4.58 0.76 19.82
CA MET A 43 4.81 2.18 20.11
C MET A 43 6.22 2.41 20.65
N ALA A 44 6.71 1.53 21.54
CA ALA A 44 8.09 1.59 22.03
C ALA A 44 9.10 1.42 20.90
N LEU A 45 8.95 0.43 20.02
CA LEU A 45 9.88 0.18 18.92
C LEU A 45 9.88 1.27 17.84
N LEU A 46 8.80 2.05 17.71
CA LEU A 46 8.72 3.21 16.83
C LEU A 46 9.24 4.50 17.47
N SER A 47 9.38 4.56 18.79
CA SER A 47 9.68 5.79 19.53
C SER A 47 11.05 6.40 19.20
N PRO A 48 11.27 7.68 19.53
CA PRO A 48 12.61 8.28 19.48
C PRO A 48 13.65 7.53 20.33
N ALA A 49 13.24 6.96 21.48
CA ALA A 49 14.14 6.16 22.32
C ALA A 49 14.69 4.92 21.59
N ALA A 50 13.94 4.35 20.64
CA ALA A 50 14.37 3.21 19.85
C ALA A 50 15.48 3.53 18.84
N SER A 51 15.79 4.81 18.59
CA SER A 51 16.88 5.20 17.67
C SER A 51 18.25 4.67 18.11
N GLY A 52 18.49 4.49 19.42
CA GLY A 52 19.71 3.86 19.93
C GLY A 52 19.78 2.34 19.71
N TYR A 53 18.68 1.71 19.27
CA TYR A 53 18.53 0.25 19.20
C TYR A 53 18.30 -0.26 17.77
N LEU A 54 18.62 0.54 16.75
CA LEU A 54 18.40 0.17 15.34
C LEU A 54 19.09 -1.13 14.95
N GLU A 55 20.33 -1.36 15.40
CA GLU A 55 21.06 -2.59 15.09
C GLU A 55 20.41 -3.82 15.75
N PRO A 56 20.12 -3.84 17.08
CA PRO A 56 19.31 -4.90 17.69
C PRO A 56 17.97 -5.16 17.00
N LEU A 57 17.26 -4.10 16.58
CA LEU A 57 16.01 -4.20 15.83
C LEU A 57 16.21 -4.86 14.47
N ALA A 58 17.22 -4.43 13.71
CA ALA A 58 17.55 -4.97 12.40
C ALA A 58 17.91 -6.47 12.50
N GLN A 59 18.72 -6.85 13.48
CA GLN A 59 19.07 -8.24 13.72
C GLN A 59 17.85 -9.10 14.09
N ARG A 60 16.97 -8.60 14.96
CA ARG A 60 15.73 -9.31 15.31
C ARG A 60 14.82 -9.46 14.10
N ALA A 61 14.62 -8.40 13.31
CA ALA A 61 13.84 -8.44 12.08
C ALA A 61 14.42 -9.45 11.08
N GLN A 62 15.75 -9.45 10.88
CA GLN A 62 16.42 -10.41 10.00
C GLN A 62 16.22 -11.87 10.45
N ARG A 63 16.34 -12.16 11.75
CA ARG A 63 16.08 -13.51 12.28
C ARG A 63 14.64 -13.95 12.01
N LEU A 64 13.66 -13.09 12.27
CA LEU A 64 12.24 -13.38 12.00
C LEU A 64 11.98 -13.58 10.50
N THR A 65 12.56 -12.75 9.65
CA THR A 65 12.47 -12.89 8.19
C THR A 65 13.03 -14.22 7.73
N ARG A 66 14.23 -14.61 8.18
CA ARG A 66 14.84 -15.90 7.84
C ARG A 66 14.02 -17.09 8.34
N GLN A 67 13.43 -16.99 9.53
CA GLN A 67 12.58 -18.05 10.08
C GLN A 67 11.31 -18.27 9.26
N ARG A 68 10.75 -17.21 8.65
CA ARG A 68 9.49 -17.27 7.90
C ARG A 68 9.67 -17.49 6.39
N PHE A 69 10.71 -16.91 5.81
CA PHE A 69 10.89 -16.84 4.36
C PHE A 69 12.21 -17.48 3.89
N GLY A 70 13.07 -17.95 4.80
CA GLY A 70 14.40 -18.43 4.46
C GLY A 70 15.26 -17.32 3.84
N ASN A 71 15.95 -17.65 2.75
CA ASN A 71 16.77 -16.71 1.98
C ASN A 71 16.09 -16.24 0.69
N VAL A 72 14.79 -16.54 0.52
CA VAL A 72 14.07 -16.24 -0.72
C VAL A 72 13.77 -14.74 -0.80
N VAL A 73 14.12 -14.14 -1.94
CA VAL A 73 13.73 -12.78 -2.31
C VAL A 73 12.91 -12.85 -3.58
N SER A 74 11.64 -12.43 -3.51
CA SER A 74 10.76 -12.40 -4.66
C SER A 74 10.93 -11.09 -5.43
N PHE A 75 11.04 -11.20 -6.75
CA PHE A 75 11.10 -10.05 -7.65
C PHE A 75 9.77 -9.85 -8.36
N TYR A 76 9.48 -8.60 -8.69
CA TYR A 76 8.39 -8.19 -9.57
C TYR A 76 8.79 -6.91 -10.29
N VAL A 77 8.15 -6.62 -11.42
CA VAL A 77 8.40 -5.40 -12.20
C VAL A 77 7.15 -4.53 -12.21
N PRO A 78 7.26 -3.24 -11.84
CA PRO A 78 6.19 -2.28 -12.07
C PRO A 78 6.03 -1.99 -13.57
N LEU A 79 4.85 -2.26 -14.12
CA LEU A 79 4.48 -1.87 -15.49
C LEU A 79 3.47 -0.71 -15.41
N TYR A 80 3.91 0.48 -15.78
CA TYR A 80 3.06 1.67 -15.82
C TYR A 80 2.22 1.67 -17.09
N LEU A 81 0.95 1.27 -16.96
CA LEU A 81 0.01 1.21 -18.09
C LEU A 81 -0.52 2.60 -18.48
N SER A 82 -0.57 3.54 -17.53
CA SER A 82 -0.97 4.92 -17.84
C SER A 82 -0.44 5.91 -16.80
N ASN A 83 0.02 7.06 -17.28
CA ASN A 83 0.33 8.21 -16.42
C ASN A 83 -0.78 9.27 -16.42
N LEU A 84 -1.96 8.98 -17.00
CA LEU A 84 -3.10 9.87 -16.99
C LEU A 84 -3.81 9.81 -15.64
N CYS A 85 -3.94 10.96 -14.96
CA CYS A 85 -4.56 11.06 -13.65
C CYS A 85 -5.45 12.29 -13.57
N ALA A 86 -6.62 12.15 -12.94
CA ALA A 86 -7.58 13.21 -12.68
C ALA A 86 -7.48 13.78 -11.25
N ASN A 87 -6.55 13.28 -10.43
CA ASN A 87 -6.31 13.80 -9.09
C ASN A 87 -5.20 14.86 -9.09
N ASP A 88 -5.29 15.80 -8.15
CA ASP A 88 -4.22 16.75 -7.86
C ASP A 88 -3.60 16.41 -6.50
N CYS A 89 -2.42 15.79 -6.54
CA CYS A 89 -1.68 15.37 -5.35
C CYS A 89 -0.35 16.13 -5.29
N THR A 90 -0.07 16.84 -4.20
CA THR A 90 1.10 17.74 -4.13
C THR A 90 2.46 17.03 -4.19
N TYR A 91 2.46 15.70 -4.05
CA TYR A 91 3.66 14.86 -3.96
C TYR A 91 3.82 13.91 -5.16
N CYS A 92 2.92 13.95 -6.14
CA CYS A 92 2.89 12.98 -7.23
C CYS A 92 3.28 13.63 -8.56
N GLY A 93 4.27 13.05 -9.27
CA GLY A 93 4.65 13.48 -10.61
C GLY A 93 3.53 13.35 -11.65
N PHE A 94 2.55 12.47 -11.42
CA PHE A 94 1.38 12.32 -12.29
C PHE A 94 0.22 13.25 -11.92
N SER A 95 0.38 14.15 -10.94
CA SER A 95 -0.66 15.11 -10.58
C SER A 95 -1.24 15.79 -11.82
N MET A 96 -2.57 15.93 -11.89
CA MET A 96 -3.27 16.49 -13.06
C MET A 96 -2.76 17.89 -13.44
N SER A 97 -2.29 18.65 -12.45
CA SER A 97 -1.76 20.00 -12.61
C SER A 97 -0.36 20.03 -13.25
N ASN A 98 0.34 18.90 -13.28
CA ASN A 98 1.66 18.79 -13.90
C ASN A 98 1.55 18.70 -15.42
N ARG A 99 2.29 19.56 -16.12
CA ARG A 99 2.36 19.62 -17.58
C ARG A 99 3.36 18.59 -18.13
N ILE A 100 2.97 17.32 -18.09
CA ILE A 100 3.74 16.20 -18.63
C ILE A 100 3.07 15.59 -19.85
N LYS A 101 3.84 14.91 -20.71
CA LYS A 101 3.27 14.12 -21.81
C LYS A 101 2.48 12.96 -21.23
N ARG A 102 1.17 12.92 -21.49
CA ARG A 102 0.28 11.84 -21.04
C ARG A 102 0.28 10.70 -22.06
N LYS A 103 0.38 9.47 -21.58
CA LYS A 103 0.30 8.23 -22.36
C LYS A 103 -0.51 7.20 -21.58
N THR A 104 -1.43 6.55 -22.28
CA THR A 104 -2.06 5.30 -21.86
C THR A 104 -1.64 4.27 -22.89
N LEU A 105 -1.09 3.14 -22.45
CA LEU A 105 -0.61 2.09 -23.34
C LEU A 105 -1.81 1.42 -24.01
N ASP A 106 -1.75 1.23 -25.32
CA ASP A 106 -2.68 0.38 -26.05
C ASP A 106 -2.21 -1.09 -26.05
N GLU A 107 -2.93 -1.95 -26.77
CA GLU A 107 -2.61 -3.37 -26.87
C GLU A 107 -1.22 -3.62 -27.47
N ALA A 108 -0.85 -2.85 -28.50
CA ALA A 108 0.44 -3.00 -29.16
C ALA A 108 1.58 -2.52 -28.25
N ASP A 109 1.39 -1.42 -27.51
CA ASP A 109 2.31 -0.97 -26.47
C ASP A 109 2.49 -2.04 -25.39
N ILE A 110 1.39 -2.57 -24.82
CA ILE A 110 1.42 -3.57 -23.76
C ILE A 110 2.12 -4.84 -24.23
N ALA A 111 1.88 -5.29 -25.46
CA ALA A 111 2.55 -6.47 -26.01
C ALA A 111 4.07 -6.27 -26.11
N ARG A 112 4.53 -5.09 -26.54
CA ARG A 112 5.98 -4.78 -26.60
C ARG A 112 6.62 -4.70 -25.23
N GLU A 113 5.98 -4.03 -24.27
CA GLU A 113 6.48 -3.98 -22.89
C GLU A 113 6.51 -5.37 -22.25
N SER A 114 5.46 -6.18 -22.49
CA SER A 114 5.37 -7.55 -21.97
C SER A 114 6.49 -8.43 -22.53
N ALA A 115 6.76 -8.35 -23.84
CA ALA A 115 7.84 -9.08 -24.48
C ALA A 115 9.21 -8.70 -23.89
N ALA A 116 9.47 -7.40 -23.73
CA ALA A 116 10.72 -6.91 -23.13
C ALA A 116 10.88 -7.40 -21.67
N ILE A 117 9.81 -7.38 -20.87
CA ILE A 117 9.84 -7.85 -19.48
C ILE A 117 10.08 -9.37 -19.40
N ARG A 118 9.47 -10.14 -20.30
CA ARG A 118 9.69 -11.58 -20.40
C ARG A 118 11.11 -11.93 -20.83
N GLU A 119 11.70 -11.16 -21.75
CA GLU A 119 13.11 -11.32 -22.15
C GLU A 119 14.08 -11.08 -20.98
N MET A 120 13.72 -10.17 -20.06
CA MET A 120 14.46 -9.96 -18.81
C MET A 120 14.27 -11.08 -17.76
N GLY A 121 13.39 -12.06 -18.02
CA GLY A 121 13.15 -13.21 -17.14
C GLY A 121 12.18 -12.96 -15.99
N PHE A 122 11.40 -11.87 -16.02
CA PHE A 122 10.40 -11.59 -14.99
C PHE A 122 9.03 -12.20 -15.31
N GLU A 123 8.42 -12.80 -14.29
CA GLU A 123 7.08 -13.42 -14.41
C GLU A 123 6.02 -12.76 -13.53
N HIS A 124 6.40 -11.79 -12.69
CA HIS A 124 5.51 -11.11 -11.76
C HIS A 124 5.42 -9.62 -12.09
N LEU A 125 4.21 -9.14 -12.33
CA LEU A 125 3.95 -7.74 -12.63
C LEU A 125 3.21 -7.04 -11.48
N LEU A 126 3.57 -5.77 -11.26
CA LEU A 126 2.74 -4.79 -10.58
C LEU A 126 2.24 -3.79 -11.63
N LEU A 127 0.97 -3.88 -11.99
CA LEU A 127 0.33 -2.97 -12.94
C LEU A 127 0.01 -1.64 -12.24
N VAL A 128 0.50 -0.53 -12.78
CA VAL A 128 0.36 0.79 -12.17
C VAL A 128 -0.33 1.75 -13.13
N THR A 129 -1.30 2.51 -12.62
CA THR A 129 -1.98 3.55 -13.41
C THR A 129 -2.17 4.82 -12.59
N GLY A 130 -2.21 5.96 -13.28
CA GLY A 130 -2.93 7.12 -12.75
C GLY A 130 -4.44 6.86 -12.66
N GLU A 131 -5.15 7.68 -11.89
CA GLU A 131 -6.59 7.53 -11.68
C GLU A 131 -7.37 8.32 -12.72
N HIS A 132 -7.88 7.65 -13.76
CA HIS A 132 -8.76 8.26 -14.75
C HIS A 132 -9.82 7.28 -15.26
N GLN A 133 -10.94 7.15 -14.52
CA GLN A 133 -11.94 6.10 -14.74
C GLN A 133 -12.46 5.97 -16.18
N ALA A 134 -12.64 7.08 -16.91
CA ALA A 134 -13.15 7.04 -18.28
C ALA A 134 -12.13 6.53 -19.32
N LYS A 135 -10.83 6.47 -18.99
CA LYS A 135 -9.76 6.06 -19.92
C LYS A 135 -9.03 4.81 -19.44
N VAL A 136 -8.91 4.66 -18.12
CA VAL A 136 -8.17 3.60 -17.44
C VAL A 136 -9.01 3.06 -16.29
N GLY A 137 -10.26 2.71 -16.61
CA GLY A 137 -11.21 2.06 -15.71
C GLY A 137 -11.41 0.59 -16.05
N MET A 138 -12.50 0.01 -15.56
CA MET A 138 -12.80 -1.42 -15.74
C MET A 138 -12.83 -1.88 -17.20
N ASP A 139 -13.31 -1.06 -18.14
CA ASP A 139 -13.30 -1.44 -19.57
C ASP A 139 -11.89 -1.62 -20.13
N TYR A 140 -10.93 -0.83 -19.65
CA TYR A 140 -9.52 -0.97 -20.02
C TYR A 140 -8.94 -2.25 -19.41
N PHE A 141 -9.23 -2.51 -18.14
CA PHE A 141 -8.76 -3.71 -17.45
C PHE A 141 -9.35 -5.00 -18.03
N ARG A 142 -10.65 -5.05 -18.33
CA ARG A 142 -11.31 -6.16 -19.03
C ARG A 142 -10.64 -6.51 -20.35
N ARG A 143 -10.21 -5.48 -21.10
CA ARG A 143 -9.56 -5.67 -22.40
C ARG A 143 -8.15 -6.24 -22.28
N HIS A 144 -7.38 -5.85 -21.27
CA HIS A 144 -5.93 -6.11 -21.24
C HIS A 144 -5.47 -7.13 -20.20
N LEU A 145 -6.18 -7.30 -19.07
CA LEU A 145 -5.77 -8.24 -18.02
C LEU A 145 -5.70 -9.70 -18.50
N PRO A 146 -6.66 -10.25 -19.28
CA PRO A 146 -6.60 -11.64 -19.72
C PRO A 146 -5.32 -11.96 -20.52
N ALA A 147 -4.95 -11.09 -21.46
CA ALA A 147 -3.74 -11.26 -22.27
C ALA A 147 -2.45 -11.17 -21.43
N LEU A 148 -2.43 -10.35 -20.37
CA LEU A 148 -1.33 -10.31 -19.42
C LEU A 148 -1.29 -11.58 -18.56
N ARG A 149 -2.44 -12.11 -18.15
CA ARG A 149 -2.54 -13.30 -17.29
C ARG A 149 -2.01 -14.56 -17.98
N GLU A 150 -2.18 -14.65 -19.30
CA GLU A 150 -1.61 -15.72 -20.13
C GLU A 150 -0.08 -15.68 -20.17
N GLN A 151 0.51 -14.49 -19.99
CA GLN A 151 1.95 -14.26 -20.10
C GLN A 151 2.66 -14.17 -18.75
N PHE A 152 1.97 -13.91 -17.64
CA PHE A 152 2.61 -13.66 -16.35
C PHE A 152 2.02 -14.55 -15.24
N SER A 153 2.90 -15.09 -14.41
CA SER A 153 2.57 -15.99 -13.31
C SER A 153 1.87 -15.26 -12.17
N SER A 154 2.18 -13.97 -11.96
CA SER A 154 1.50 -13.10 -11.00
C SER A 154 1.17 -11.73 -11.60
N LEU A 155 -0.07 -11.30 -11.42
CA LEU A 155 -0.56 -9.96 -11.67
C LEU A 155 -1.02 -9.33 -10.36
N GLN A 156 -0.36 -8.24 -9.98
CA GLN A 156 -0.78 -7.36 -8.90
C GLN A 156 -1.08 -5.98 -9.49
N MET A 157 -1.86 -5.15 -8.79
CA MET A 157 -2.13 -3.79 -9.26
C MET A 157 -2.07 -2.73 -8.15
N GLU A 158 -1.57 -1.56 -8.51
CA GLU A 158 -1.57 -0.34 -7.71
C GLU A 158 -2.27 0.74 -8.55
N VAL A 159 -3.60 0.79 -8.43
CA VAL A 159 -4.50 1.64 -9.22
C VAL A 159 -5.48 2.36 -8.31
N GLN A 160 -6.40 3.14 -8.88
CA GLN A 160 -7.44 3.81 -8.10
C GLN A 160 -8.27 2.83 -7.25
N PRO A 161 -8.79 3.26 -6.09
CA PRO A 161 -9.81 2.51 -5.37
C PRO A 161 -11.04 2.23 -6.25
N LEU A 162 -11.43 0.96 -6.33
CA LEU A 162 -12.60 0.47 -7.07
C LEU A 162 -13.69 -0.01 -6.11
N ALA A 163 -14.88 -0.24 -6.66
CA ALA A 163 -15.97 -0.89 -5.94
C ALA A 163 -15.69 -2.38 -5.73
N GLU A 164 -16.36 -2.98 -4.74
CA GLU A 164 -16.20 -4.39 -4.39
C GLU A 164 -16.53 -5.33 -5.56
N ALA A 165 -17.62 -5.06 -6.29
CA ALA A 165 -18.00 -5.86 -7.46
C ALA A 165 -16.96 -5.79 -8.58
N GLU A 166 -16.31 -4.64 -8.77
CA GLU A 166 -15.24 -4.46 -9.74
C GLU A 166 -14.00 -5.29 -9.34
N TYR A 167 -13.64 -5.32 -8.05
CA TYR A 167 -12.57 -6.20 -7.57
C TYR A 167 -12.90 -7.70 -7.71
N ALA A 168 -14.15 -8.09 -7.47
CA ALA A 168 -14.59 -9.47 -7.69
C ALA A 168 -14.46 -9.88 -9.16
N GLU A 169 -14.81 -8.98 -10.08
CA GLU A 169 -14.59 -9.19 -11.51
C GLU A 169 -13.10 -9.24 -11.88
N LEU A 170 -12.28 -8.32 -11.37
CA LEU A 170 -10.84 -8.32 -11.61
C LEU A 170 -10.18 -9.64 -11.17
N LYS A 171 -10.62 -10.21 -10.04
CA LYS A 171 -10.17 -11.53 -9.60
C LYS A 171 -10.51 -12.62 -10.63
N GLN A 172 -11.72 -12.60 -11.20
CA GLN A 172 -12.11 -13.55 -12.26
C GLN A 172 -11.27 -13.37 -13.54
N LEU A 173 -10.82 -12.15 -13.83
CA LEU A 173 -9.91 -11.84 -14.94
C LEU A 173 -8.44 -12.24 -14.68
N GLY A 174 -8.14 -12.80 -13.50
CA GLY A 174 -6.82 -13.34 -13.18
C GLY A 174 -5.93 -12.41 -12.33
N LEU A 175 -6.52 -11.41 -11.67
CA LEU A 175 -5.80 -10.56 -10.72
C LEU A 175 -5.53 -11.29 -9.39
N ASP A 176 -4.27 -11.32 -8.96
CA ASP A 176 -3.85 -11.99 -7.71
C ASP A 176 -3.82 -11.03 -6.51
N GLY A 177 -3.55 -9.74 -6.71
CA GLY A 177 -3.39 -8.82 -5.59
C GLY A 177 -3.50 -7.34 -5.91
N VAL A 178 -3.77 -6.57 -4.87
CA VAL A 178 -3.90 -5.11 -4.96
C VAL A 178 -3.06 -4.45 -3.88
N MET A 179 -2.20 -3.52 -4.27
CA MET A 179 -1.45 -2.66 -3.36
C MET A 179 -2.20 -1.33 -3.24
N VAL A 180 -2.53 -0.93 -2.03
CA VAL A 180 -3.26 0.31 -1.77
C VAL A 180 -2.65 1.01 -0.56
N TYR A 181 -2.04 2.16 -0.80
CA TYR A 181 -1.38 2.94 0.25
C TYR A 181 -2.31 4.03 0.75
N GLN A 182 -2.61 4.07 2.04
CA GLN A 182 -3.44 5.15 2.59
C GLN A 182 -2.76 6.52 2.44
N GLU A 183 -1.46 6.55 2.10
CA GLU A 183 -0.59 7.73 2.00
C GLU A 183 -0.33 8.34 3.38
N THR A 184 -1.37 8.74 4.08
CA THR A 184 -1.34 9.10 5.50
C THR A 184 -2.70 8.81 6.14
N TYR A 185 -2.67 8.31 7.36
CA TYR A 185 -3.84 8.05 8.19
C TYR A 185 -4.30 9.28 8.99
N HIS A 186 -3.59 10.42 8.86
CA HIS A 186 -4.02 11.69 9.41
C HIS A 186 -4.93 12.44 8.43
N GLU A 187 -6.22 12.51 8.72
CA GLU A 187 -7.24 13.06 7.82
C GLU A 187 -6.94 14.51 7.38
N ALA A 188 -6.50 15.37 8.31
CA ALA A 188 -6.18 16.76 8.00
C ALA A 188 -4.98 16.88 7.04
N THR A 189 -3.90 16.14 7.27
CA THR A 189 -2.75 16.08 6.36
C THR A 189 -3.14 15.46 5.01
N TYR A 190 -3.99 14.44 5.01
CA TYR A 190 -4.49 13.83 3.80
C TYR A 190 -5.23 14.87 2.94
N ALA A 191 -6.13 15.66 3.52
CA ALA A 191 -6.84 16.73 2.81
C ALA A 191 -5.91 17.83 2.29
N HIS A 192 -4.82 18.13 3.02
CA HIS A 192 -3.82 19.12 2.58
C HIS A 192 -3.07 18.69 1.31
N HIS A 193 -2.85 17.38 1.12
CA HIS A 193 -2.08 16.87 -0.01
C HIS A 193 -2.92 16.39 -1.19
N HIS A 194 -4.20 16.09 -0.98
CA HIS A 194 -5.13 15.64 -2.01
C HIS A 194 -6.12 16.78 -2.32
N LEU A 195 -5.76 17.60 -3.31
CA LEU A 195 -6.41 18.89 -3.57
C LEU A 195 -7.63 18.79 -4.48
N LYS A 196 -7.65 17.80 -5.39
CA LYS A 196 -8.73 17.58 -6.37
C LYS A 196 -8.86 16.10 -6.71
N GLY A 197 -10.05 15.71 -7.15
CA GLY A 197 -10.36 14.40 -7.71
C GLY A 197 -10.93 13.43 -6.67
N LYS A 198 -11.15 12.17 -7.07
CA LYS A 198 -11.77 11.17 -6.19
C LYS A 198 -10.87 10.75 -5.03
N LYS A 199 -9.55 10.91 -5.16
CA LYS A 199 -8.61 10.64 -4.08
C LYS A 199 -8.80 11.56 -2.87
N GLN A 200 -9.56 12.65 -2.97
CA GLN A 200 -9.90 13.47 -1.79
C GLN A 200 -10.75 12.72 -0.75
N ASP A 201 -11.51 11.71 -1.19
CA ASP A 201 -12.35 10.92 -0.29
C ASP A 201 -11.48 9.97 0.56
N PHE A 202 -11.13 10.47 1.75
CA PHE A 202 -10.30 9.76 2.73
C PHE A 202 -10.90 8.40 3.12
N PHE A 203 -12.21 8.35 3.40
CA PHE A 203 -12.87 7.13 3.87
C PHE A 203 -13.07 6.13 2.73
N TRP A 204 -13.39 6.58 1.52
CA TRP A 204 -13.42 5.70 0.36
C TRP A 204 -12.07 5.01 0.18
N ARG A 205 -10.96 5.75 0.33
CA ARG A 205 -9.62 5.17 0.27
C ARG A 205 -9.34 4.22 1.43
N LEU A 206 -9.65 4.64 2.65
CA LEU A 206 -9.40 3.89 3.90
C LEU A 206 -10.13 2.54 3.91
N GLU A 207 -11.34 2.47 3.35
CA GLU A 207 -12.14 1.24 3.28
C GLU A 207 -11.78 0.33 2.09
N THR A 208 -10.81 0.72 1.24
CA THR A 208 -10.42 -0.11 0.08
C THR A 208 -9.93 -1.50 0.50
N PRO A 209 -9.06 -1.66 1.52
CA PRO A 209 -8.65 -2.99 1.98
C PRO A 209 -9.80 -3.87 2.47
N ASP A 210 -10.82 -3.29 3.11
CA ASP A 210 -12.04 -4.03 3.47
C ASP A 210 -12.81 -4.50 2.23
N ARG A 211 -12.95 -3.65 1.19
CA ARG A 211 -13.57 -4.04 -0.09
C ARG A 211 -12.77 -5.16 -0.79
N LEU A 212 -11.44 -5.08 -0.77
CA LEU A 212 -10.56 -6.12 -1.32
C LEU A 212 -10.72 -7.46 -0.59
N GLY A 213 -10.78 -7.41 0.74
CA GLY A 213 -11.01 -8.59 1.57
C GLY A 213 -12.36 -9.25 1.30
N ARG A 214 -13.44 -8.46 1.18
CA ARG A 214 -14.78 -8.97 0.85
C ARG A 214 -14.89 -9.51 -0.58
N ALA A 215 -14.21 -8.87 -1.53
CA ALA A 215 -14.09 -9.38 -2.91
C ALA A 215 -13.21 -10.65 -3.01
N GLY A 216 -12.54 -11.03 -1.91
CA GLY A 216 -11.71 -12.23 -1.82
C GLY A 216 -10.39 -12.12 -2.57
N ILE A 217 -9.81 -10.92 -2.76
CA ILE A 217 -8.50 -10.76 -3.40
C ILE A 217 -7.41 -11.50 -2.60
N ASP A 218 -6.54 -12.26 -3.30
CA ASP A 218 -5.62 -13.20 -2.63
C ASP A 218 -4.46 -12.51 -1.92
N LYS A 219 -4.09 -11.29 -2.34
CA LYS A 219 -3.05 -10.49 -1.70
C LYS A 219 -3.43 -9.01 -1.60
N ILE A 220 -3.34 -8.45 -0.39
CA ILE A 220 -3.63 -7.05 -0.09
C ILE A 220 -2.35 -6.38 0.45
N GLY A 221 -1.85 -5.38 -0.28
CA GLY A 221 -0.72 -4.57 0.16
C GLY A 221 -1.18 -3.27 0.82
N LEU A 222 -0.61 -2.98 1.98
CA LEU A 222 -0.83 -1.74 2.73
C LEU A 222 0.43 -0.88 2.72
N GLY A 223 0.27 0.41 2.97
CA GLY A 223 1.39 1.32 3.14
C GLY A 223 0.94 2.73 3.52
N ALA A 224 1.91 3.50 4.01
CA ALA A 224 1.82 4.94 4.18
C ALA A 224 3.07 5.57 3.54
N LEU A 225 2.91 6.76 2.97
CA LEU A 225 4.00 7.53 2.37
C LEU A 225 4.77 8.23 3.47
N ILE A 226 5.86 7.60 3.91
CA ILE A 226 6.70 8.08 5.01
C ILE A 226 7.27 9.46 4.66
N GLY A 227 6.93 10.45 5.49
CA GLY A 227 7.29 11.85 5.33
C GLY A 227 6.19 12.75 4.76
N LEU A 228 4.98 12.22 4.53
CA LEU A 228 3.83 13.02 4.12
C LEU A 228 3.17 13.74 5.32
N SER A 229 3.04 13.06 6.46
CA SER A 229 2.64 13.68 7.72
C SER A 229 3.83 14.18 8.54
N ASP A 230 3.53 14.99 9.54
CA ASP A 230 4.46 15.43 10.57
C ASP A 230 4.96 14.28 11.47
N SER A 231 4.20 13.18 11.54
CA SER A 231 4.58 11.99 12.31
C SER A 231 4.46 10.69 11.53
N TRP A 232 5.55 10.35 10.82
CA TRP A 232 5.69 9.04 10.18
C TRP A 232 5.54 7.87 11.15
N ARG A 233 5.80 8.08 12.44
CA ARG A 233 5.67 7.05 13.49
C ARG A 233 4.21 6.68 13.70
N VAL A 234 3.32 7.67 13.78
CA VAL A 234 1.88 7.43 13.95
C VAL A 234 1.32 6.80 12.68
N ASP A 235 1.73 7.25 11.50
CA ASP A 235 1.36 6.60 10.23
C ASP A 235 1.76 5.11 10.20
N CYS A 236 3.01 4.78 10.56
CA CYS A 236 3.48 3.40 10.65
C CYS A 236 2.68 2.58 11.68
N TYR A 237 2.32 3.17 12.83
CA TYR A 237 1.47 2.53 13.82
C TYR A 237 0.06 2.24 13.26
N MET A 238 -0.55 3.20 12.58
CA MET A 238 -1.86 3.06 11.95
C MET A 238 -1.88 2.00 10.84
N VAL A 239 -0.81 1.89 10.05
CA VAL A 239 -0.65 0.80 9.06
C VAL A 239 -0.75 -0.56 9.75
N VAL A 240 -0.13 -0.74 10.93
CA VAL A 240 -0.20 -2.01 11.65
C VAL A 240 -1.55 -2.23 12.31
N GLU A 241 -2.20 -1.19 12.87
CA GLU A 241 -3.60 -1.33 13.33
C GLU A 241 -4.51 -1.80 12.19
N HIS A 242 -4.33 -1.24 10.99
CA HIS A 242 -5.08 -1.64 9.80
C HIS A 242 -4.77 -3.08 9.38
N LEU A 243 -3.49 -3.47 9.36
CA LEU A 243 -3.09 -4.85 9.08
C LEU A 243 -3.70 -5.85 10.09
N LEU A 244 -3.65 -5.53 11.38
CA LEU A 244 -4.21 -6.39 12.43
C LEU A 244 -5.74 -6.52 12.29
N TRP A 245 -6.42 -5.43 11.94
CA TRP A 245 -7.85 -5.46 11.61
C TRP A 245 -8.13 -6.42 10.46
N LEU A 246 -7.39 -6.29 9.36
CA LEU A 246 -7.60 -7.11 8.17
C LEU A 246 -7.33 -8.59 8.45
N GLN A 247 -6.24 -8.91 9.16
CA GLN A 247 -5.90 -10.30 9.52
C GLN A 247 -7.00 -10.99 10.34
N GLN A 248 -7.74 -10.24 11.16
CA GLN A 248 -8.85 -10.78 11.95
C GLN A 248 -10.12 -11.01 11.12
N HIS A 249 -10.38 -10.15 10.12
CA HIS A 249 -11.65 -10.16 9.37
C HIS A 249 -11.56 -10.88 8.01
N TYR A 250 -10.38 -10.91 7.39
CA TYR A 250 -10.15 -11.43 6.03
C TYR A 250 -8.96 -12.38 5.97
N TRP A 251 -8.93 -13.35 6.89
CA TRP A 251 -7.83 -14.31 7.09
C TRP A 251 -7.45 -15.15 5.85
N GLN A 252 -8.29 -15.20 4.82
CA GLN A 252 -8.01 -15.89 3.56
C GLN A 252 -7.06 -15.13 2.64
N SER A 253 -6.91 -13.82 2.84
CA SER A 253 -5.98 -12.98 2.07
C SER A 253 -4.58 -13.01 2.68
N ARG A 254 -3.56 -12.91 1.81
CA ARG A 254 -2.18 -12.64 2.20
C ARG A 254 -1.95 -11.14 2.29
N TYR A 255 -1.02 -10.71 3.13
CA TYR A 255 -0.73 -9.29 3.32
C TYR A 255 0.73 -8.94 3.05
N SER A 256 0.94 -7.73 2.56
CA SER A 256 2.26 -7.10 2.50
C SER A 256 2.20 -5.66 3.01
N VAL A 257 3.32 -5.17 3.53
CA VAL A 257 3.46 -3.78 3.96
C VAL A 257 4.59 -3.14 3.17
N SER A 258 4.30 -2.02 2.52
CA SER A 258 5.26 -1.19 1.79
C SER A 258 5.68 0.01 2.64
N PHE A 259 6.95 0.41 2.50
CA PHE A 259 7.55 1.54 3.21
C PHE A 259 8.03 2.64 2.24
N PRO A 260 7.18 3.16 1.34
CA PRO A 260 7.59 4.21 0.42
C PRO A 260 7.95 5.46 1.22
N ARG A 261 9.05 6.11 0.85
CA ARG A 261 9.46 7.40 1.40
C ARG A 261 9.20 8.49 0.37
N LEU A 262 8.73 9.65 0.83
CA LEU A 262 8.53 10.81 -0.01
C LEU A 262 9.82 11.14 -0.78
N ARG A 263 9.68 11.33 -2.10
CA ARG A 263 10.77 11.72 -3.00
C ARG A 263 10.37 12.98 -3.75
N PRO A 264 11.33 13.85 -4.12
CA PRO A 264 11.06 14.95 -5.01
C PRO A 264 10.47 14.44 -6.33
N CYS A 265 9.44 15.12 -6.82
CA CYS A 265 8.88 14.93 -8.14
C CYS A 265 8.75 16.28 -8.83
N THR A 266 8.81 16.28 -10.15
CA THR A 266 8.63 17.46 -11.02
C THR A 266 7.40 17.28 -11.88
#